data_AF-A0A935ID67-F1
#
_entry.id   AF-A0A935ID67-F1
#
_cell.length_a   1.000
_cell.length_b   1.000
_cell.length_c   1.000
_cell.angle_alpha   90.00
_cell.angle_beta   90.00
_cell.angle_gamma   90.00
#
_symmetry.space_group_name_H-M   'P 1'
#
loop_
_entity.id
_entity.type
_entity.pdbx_description
1 polymer ?
#
loop_
_entity_poly.entity_id
_entity_poly.type
_entity_poly.pdbx_seq_one_letter_code
_entity_poly.pdbx_strand_id
1 'polypeptide(L)'
;MKQIIISFTLLILCLSNQLIGQIVSIPDSILKSKLLGLGIDTDFDNEISFKEAREVISLDLKAIDNPPPNYKYLDTIKSLKGLEAFIKLEFLDCSYNKIDTLDLMYNENLKIVKAGGNEPLTYVKLINNPLLEELDLLLSYNLSSIDLSSQVNLKKLDLSYTNIANPSLITNINLETLLFSQYISSTINISSLKNLKNLDITYSELTALDISNNNKLRSLITDWSPLQNILISGNDSLADISVNYGELTSLNLTGAPNVKNVKCVLNNLSTLNVAGLQELVNLNCDENELGVLDVSNNTNLFYISCDNNIIKQLIFENNDSLKRLHCSNNNLTYFELSNTPNIIHIECRNNLFTNLTVEHSTLKDFFICQNSQLKCLDITNAQGIRNLQLNNMSQPIKVCVWELPFPPFDSTYIIVGKIESPNVTFENCLDETYEVSEQFIKIYPNPTSSVLQIELQNVIENEIDLDLYNSNGVSVIKKKYDRNFNRINLVIEDFPQGVYFLKIFINGNGYFRKILIK
;
A
#
# COMPACT_ATOMS: atom_id res chain seq x y z
N MET A 1 -25.99 44.15 -65.53
CA MET A 1 -26.74 43.35 -64.54
C MET A 1 -25.97 43.35 -63.22
N LYS A 2 -26.16 44.42 -62.45
CA LYS A 2 -25.80 44.53 -61.02
C LYS A 2 -27.14 44.48 -60.29
N GLN A 3 -27.38 43.43 -59.52
CA GLN A 3 -28.41 43.25 -58.47
C GLN A 3 -28.78 41.76 -58.48
N ILE A 4 -28.18 40.99 -57.56
CA ILE A 4 -28.66 39.76 -56.88
C ILE A 4 -27.52 39.37 -55.91
N ILE A 5 -27.12 40.29 -55.02
CA ILE A 5 -26.30 39.99 -53.83
C ILE A 5 -26.73 40.94 -52.71
N ILE A 6 -28.04 40.96 -52.37
CA ILE A 6 -28.54 41.64 -51.15
C ILE A 6 -29.62 40.80 -50.42
N SER A 7 -29.95 39.58 -50.88
CA SER A 7 -31.10 38.84 -50.31
C SER A 7 -30.77 37.73 -49.28
N PHE A 8 -29.51 37.39 -49.05
CA PHE A 8 -29.15 36.35 -48.05
C PHE A 8 -28.64 36.92 -46.72
N THR A 9 -28.01 38.10 -46.74
CA THR A 9 -27.60 38.81 -45.52
C THR A 9 -28.74 39.53 -44.82
N LEU A 10 -29.79 39.95 -45.55
CA LEU A 10 -30.98 40.59 -44.93
C LEU A 10 -31.95 39.58 -44.27
N LEU A 11 -31.95 38.31 -44.68
CA LEU A 11 -32.82 37.29 -44.08
C LEU A 11 -32.25 36.76 -42.75
N ILE A 12 -30.93 36.76 -42.60
CA ILE A 12 -30.23 36.43 -41.34
C ILE A 12 -30.32 37.59 -40.33
N LEU A 13 -30.37 38.85 -40.80
CA LEU A 13 -30.58 40.03 -39.96
C LEU A 13 -32.04 40.26 -39.53
N CYS A 14 -33.02 39.67 -40.21
CA CYS A 14 -34.43 39.71 -39.79
C CYS A 14 -34.82 38.59 -38.81
N LEU A 15 -34.05 37.49 -38.73
CA LEU A 15 -34.27 36.42 -37.75
C LEU A 15 -33.52 36.64 -36.43
N SER A 16 -32.43 37.43 -36.43
CA SER A 16 -31.67 37.73 -35.21
C SER A 16 -32.42 38.63 -34.22
N ASN A 17 -33.49 39.33 -34.66
CA ASN A 17 -34.28 40.24 -33.83
C ASN A 17 -35.67 39.69 -33.41
N GLN A 18 -36.02 38.43 -33.72
CA GLN A 18 -37.31 37.83 -33.34
C GLN A 18 -37.26 36.90 -32.11
N LEU A 19 -36.09 36.71 -31.48
CA LEU A 19 -35.93 35.82 -30.32
C LEU A 19 -36.24 36.48 -28.96
N ILE A 20 -36.64 37.74 -28.95
CA ILE A 20 -37.00 38.47 -27.72
C ILE A 20 -38.44 38.07 -27.35
N GLY A 21 -38.59 37.18 -26.36
CA GLY A 21 -39.89 36.71 -25.85
C GLY A 21 -40.36 35.34 -26.37
N GLN A 22 -39.53 34.59 -27.09
CA GLN A 22 -39.85 33.20 -27.43
C GLN A 22 -39.57 32.29 -26.22
N ILE A 23 -40.49 31.37 -25.94
CA ILE A 23 -40.40 30.38 -24.87
C ILE A 23 -39.58 29.17 -25.36
N VAL A 24 -38.66 28.70 -24.52
CA VAL A 24 -37.88 27.48 -24.74
C VAL A 24 -38.77 26.26 -24.53
N SER A 25 -38.79 25.33 -25.49
CA SER A 25 -39.53 24.08 -25.33
C SER A 25 -38.79 23.13 -24.39
N ILE A 26 -39.32 22.93 -23.19
CA ILE A 26 -38.78 22.02 -22.17
C ILE A 26 -39.86 20.95 -21.86
N PRO A 27 -39.89 19.82 -22.59
CA PRO A 27 -40.96 18.82 -22.44
C PRO A 27 -40.90 18.01 -21.15
N ASP A 28 -39.71 17.87 -20.55
CA ASP A 28 -39.55 17.17 -19.28
C ASP A 28 -40.00 18.09 -18.13
N SER A 29 -41.10 17.73 -17.48
CA SER A 29 -41.71 18.54 -16.42
C SER A 29 -40.82 18.67 -15.18
N ILE A 30 -39.98 17.68 -14.89
CA ILE A 30 -39.05 17.72 -13.76
C ILE A 30 -37.90 18.67 -14.08
N LEU A 31 -37.36 18.63 -15.30
CA LEU A 31 -36.38 19.59 -15.77
C LEU A 31 -36.94 21.02 -15.72
N LYS A 32 -38.14 21.25 -16.27
CA LYS A 32 -38.77 22.58 -16.24
C LYS A 32 -38.96 23.08 -14.81
N SER A 33 -39.49 22.24 -13.93
CA SER A 33 -39.68 22.58 -12.51
C SER A 33 -38.36 22.95 -11.82
N LYS A 34 -37.29 22.17 -12.05
CA LYS A 34 -35.95 22.48 -11.51
C LYS A 34 -35.40 23.80 -12.05
N LEU A 35 -35.49 24.05 -13.35
CA LEU A 35 -35.02 25.30 -13.96
C LEU A 35 -35.75 26.53 -13.41
N LEU A 36 -37.08 26.44 -13.22
CA LEU A 36 -37.86 27.50 -12.56
C LEU A 36 -37.42 27.70 -11.11
N GLY A 37 -37.18 26.60 -10.38
CA GLY A 37 -36.70 26.63 -8.99
C GLY A 37 -35.29 27.23 -8.81
N LEU A 38 -34.50 27.33 -9.89
CA LEU A 38 -33.17 27.94 -9.88
C LEU A 38 -33.19 29.47 -10.09
N GLY A 39 -34.37 30.09 -10.21
CA GLY A 39 -34.50 31.54 -10.38
C GLY A 39 -34.09 32.04 -11.77
N ILE A 40 -34.18 31.18 -12.78
CA ILE A 40 -33.89 31.50 -14.18
C ILE A 40 -35.03 32.29 -14.81
N ASP A 41 -36.27 32.03 -14.39
CA ASP A 41 -37.46 32.81 -14.73
C ASP A 41 -37.39 34.16 -13.98
N THR A 42 -37.08 35.21 -14.73
CA THR A 42 -36.84 36.58 -14.23
C THR A 42 -38.06 37.48 -14.35
N ASP A 43 -39.03 37.13 -15.19
CA ASP A 43 -40.28 37.87 -15.34
C ASP A 43 -41.50 37.18 -14.68
N PHE A 44 -41.27 36.02 -14.06
CA PHE A 44 -42.20 35.23 -13.26
C PHE A 44 -43.43 34.74 -14.03
N ASP A 45 -43.27 34.47 -15.32
CA ASP A 45 -44.34 33.96 -16.18
C ASP A 45 -44.50 32.42 -16.09
N ASN A 46 -43.64 31.75 -15.32
CA ASN A 46 -43.53 30.29 -15.17
C ASN A 46 -43.10 29.57 -16.46
N GLU A 47 -42.52 30.30 -17.40
CA GLU A 47 -41.85 29.79 -18.58
C GLU A 47 -40.36 30.15 -18.51
N ILE A 48 -39.58 29.54 -19.41
CA ILE A 48 -38.17 29.93 -19.59
C ILE A 48 -38.06 30.49 -20.99
N SER A 49 -37.73 31.76 -21.12
CA SER A 49 -37.49 32.40 -22.41
C SER A 49 -36.07 32.14 -22.92
N PHE A 50 -35.86 32.28 -24.23
CA PHE A 50 -34.51 32.24 -24.80
C PHE A 50 -33.60 33.33 -24.24
N LYS A 51 -34.16 34.46 -23.81
CA LYS A 51 -33.38 35.54 -23.20
C LYS A 51 -32.80 35.10 -21.86
N GLU A 52 -33.60 34.45 -21.03
CA GLU A 52 -33.18 33.96 -19.72
C GLU A 52 -32.18 32.82 -19.83
N ALA A 53 -32.49 31.81 -20.64
CA ALA A 53 -31.61 30.66 -20.87
C ALA A 53 -30.20 31.09 -21.34
N ARG A 54 -30.10 32.13 -22.17
CA ARG A 54 -28.83 32.64 -22.72
C ARG A 54 -27.97 33.40 -21.70
N GLU A 55 -28.48 33.74 -20.52
CA GLU A 55 -27.69 34.37 -19.46
C GLU A 55 -27.17 33.36 -18.42
N VAL A 56 -27.63 32.11 -18.48
CA VAL A 56 -27.22 31.07 -17.53
C VAL A 56 -25.83 30.53 -17.89
N ILE A 57 -24.93 30.56 -16.90
CA ILE A 57 -23.54 30.10 -17.02
C ILE A 57 -23.30 28.79 -16.26
N SER A 58 -24.13 28.48 -15.28
CA SER A 58 -23.97 27.29 -14.44
C SER A 58 -25.33 26.67 -14.12
N LEU A 59 -25.44 25.35 -14.25
CA LEU A 59 -26.62 24.57 -13.89
C LEU A 59 -26.22 23.40 -12.99
N ASP A 60 -26.78 23.36 -11.79
CA ASP A 60 -26.82 22.16 -10.94
C ASP A 60 -28.24 21.57 -11.02
N LEU A 61 -28.34 20.49 -11.76
CA LEU A 61 -29.54 19.70 -12.02
C LEU A 61 -29.48 18.32 -11.37
N LYS A 62 -28.48 18.05 -10.50
CA LYS A 62 -28.34 16.74 -9.87
C LYS A 62 -29.63 16.33 -9.15
N ALA A 63 -29.92 15.04 -9.13
CA ALA A 63 -31.13 14.58 -8.45
C ALA A 63 -31.03 14.65 -6.91
N ILE A 64 -29.84 14.39 -6.36
CA ILE A 64 -29.61 14.31 -4.91
C ILE A 64 -28.12 14.48 -4.60
N ASP A 65 -27.82 14.98 -3.40
CA ASP A 65 -26.49 14.95 -2.80
C ASP A 65 -26.22 13.58 -2.14
N ASN A 66 -25.14 12.90 -2.52
CA ASN A 66 -24.67 11.65 -1.90
C ASN A 66 -25.75 10.55 -1.79
N PRO A 67 -26.20 9.95 -2.91
CA PRO A 67 -27.28 8.97 -2.87
C PRO A 67 -26.90 7.74 -2.03
N PRO A 68 -27.74 7.30 -1.09
CA PRO A 68 -27.53 6.03 -0.41
C PRO A 68 -27.77 4.86 -1.37
N PRO A 69 -27.09 3.72 -1.17
CA PRO A 69 -27.34 2.52 -1.96
C PRO A 69 -28.81 2.09 -1.79
N ASN A 70 -29.53 1.96 -2.92
CA ASN A 70 -30.94 1.51 -3.05
C ASN A 70 -32.08 2.54 -2.90
N TYR A 71 -31.83 3.85 -3.04
CA TYR A 71 -32.92 4.84 -3.04
C TYR A 71 -33.75 4.82 -4.34
N LYS A 72 -35.07 4.99 -4.24
CA LYS A 72 -35.98 5.05 -5.41
C LYS A 72 -36.25 6.50 -5.83
N TYR A 73 -35.91 6.76 -7.10
CA TYR A 73 -35.94 8.01 -7.83
C TYR A 73 -37.37 8.47 -8.18
N LEU A 74 -38.00 9.31 -7.36
CA LEU A 74 -39.36 9.81 -7.65
C LEU A 74 -39.35 11.09 -8.54
N ASP A 75 -38.38 11.98 -8.37
CA ASP A 75 -38.25 13.24 -9.13
C ASP A 75 -36.93 13.32 -9.92
N THR A 76 -36.84 12.59 -11.03
CA THR A 76 -35.64 12.56 -11.89
C THR A 76 -35.89 13.12 -13.27
N ILE A 77 -34.89 13.83 -13.78
CA ILE A 77 -34.86 14.29 -15.17
C ILE A 77 -34.63 13.07 -16.07
N LYS A 78 -35.42 12.95 -17.13
CA LYS A 78 -35.29 11.91 -18.15
C LYS A 78 -34.74 12.47 -19.47
N SER A 79 -35.02 13.74 -19.75
CA SER A 79 -34.55 14.41 -20.96
C SER A 79 -34.03 15.81 -20.66
N LEU A 80 -32.87 16.13 -21.24
CA LEU A 80 -32.29 17.48 -21.21
C LEU A 80 -32.76 18.39 -22.36
N LYS A 81 -33.79 17.96 -23.11
CA LYS A 81 -34.34 18.77 -24.20
C LYS A 81 -34.82 20.12 -23.68
N GLY A 82 -34.40 21.19 -24.37
CA GLY A 82 -34.52 22.58 -23.96
C GLY A 82 -33.17 23.19 -23.56
N LEU A 83 -32.19 22.38 -23.13
CA LEU A 83 -30.84 22.88 -22.78
C LEU A 83 -30.05 23.40 -23.99
N GLU A 84 -30.49 23.14 -25.22
CA GLU A 84 -29.94 23.75 -26.44
C GLU A 84 -30.01 25.29 -26.43
N ALA A 85 -30.92 25.90 -25.65
CA ALA A 85 -31.03 27.36 -25.53
C ALA A 85 -29.96 27.97 -24.59
N PHE A 86 -29.28 27.16 -23.79
CA PHE A 86 -28.35 27.58 -22.73
C PHE A 86 -26.92 27.68 -23.27
N ILE A 87 -26.71 28.56 -24.25
CA ILE A 87 -25.47 28.63 -25.05
C ILE A 87 -24.25 29.18 -24.28
N LYS A 88 -24.46 29.88 -23.15
CA LYS A 88 -23.39 30.40 -22.28
C LYS A 88 -22.98 29.42 -21.16
N LEU A 89 -23.57 28.24 -21.12
CA LEU A 89 -23.34 27.27 -20.05
C LEU A 89 -21.87 26.80 -20.03
N GLU A 90 -21.20 27.01 -18.90
CA GLU A 90 -19.83 26.57 -18.63
C GLU A 90 -19.77 25.37 -17.67
N PHE A 91 -20.77 25.24 -16.80
CA PHE A 91 -20.89 24.14 -15.83
C PHE A 91 -22.27 23.47 -15.93
N LEU A 92 -22.27 22.15 -16.00
CA LEU A 92 -23.48 21.33 -15.93
C LEU A 92 -23.24 20.14 -14.99
N ASP A 93 -24.04 20.04 -13.94
CA ASP A 93 -24.20 18.82 -13.15
C ASP A 93 -25.59 18.26 -13.39
N CYS A 94 -25.72 17.13 -14.09
CA CYS A 94 -26.97 16.41 -14.28
C CYS A 94 -26.92 15.00 -13.65
N SER A 95 -26.07 14.81 -12.64
CA SER A 95 -25.81 13.51 -12.03
C SER A 95 -27.04 12.92 -11.31
N TYR A 96 -27.06 11.60 -11.19
CA TYR A 96 -28.07 10.81 -10.48
C TYR A 96 -29.51 10.96 -10.99
N ASN A 97 -29.67 11.34 -12.25
CA ASN A 97 -30.96 11.41 -12.93
C ASN A 97 -31.24 10.09 -13.71
N LYS A 98 -32.21 10.13 -14.62
CA LYS A 98 -32.64 9.00 -15.47
C LYS A 98 -32.48 9.34 -16.95
N ILE A 99 -31.42 10.07 -17.27
CA ILE A 99 -31.09 10.51 -18.62
C ILE A 99 -30.56 9.31 -19.41
N ASP A 100 -31.18 8.97 -20.53
CA ASP A 100 -30.73 7.89 -21.42
C ASP A 100 -29.71 8.36 -22.47
N THR A 101 -29.72 9.66 -22.78
CA THR A 101 -28.94 10.32 -23.82
C THR A 101 -28.47 11.69 -23.36
N LEU A 102 -27.16 11.93 -23.42
CA LEU A 102 -26.53 13.22 -23.15
C LEU A 102 -26.05 13.85 -24.46
N ASP A 103 -26.90 14.68 -25.09
CA ASP A 103 -26.50 15.49 -26.26
C ASP A 103 -26.27 16.95 -25.82
N LEU A 104 -25.01 17.40 -25.87
CA LEU A 104 -24.58 18.72 -25.43
C LEU A 104 -24.01 19.56 -26.59
N MET A 105 -24.33 19.20 -27.84
CA MET A 105 -23.71 19.80 -29.03
C MET A 105 -23.95 21.30 -29.22
N TYR A 106 -24.90 21.89 -28.50
CA TYR A 106 -25.23 23.32 -28.55
C TYR A 106 -24.65 24.13 -27.36
N ASN A 107 -24.04 23.45 -26.39
CA ASN A 107 -23.47 24.07 -25.18
C ASN A 107 -21.95 24.21 -25.32
N GLU A 108 -21.50 24.96 -26.34
CA GLU A 108 -20.10 25.01 -26.79
C GLU A 108 -19.11 25.54 -25.73
N ASN A 109 -19.60 26.27 -24.72
CA ASN A 109 -18.79 26.88 -23.66
C ASN A 109 -18.55 25.96 -22.45
N LEU A 110 -19.07 24.73 -22.46
CA LEU A 110 -18.93 23.82 -21.34
C LEU A 110 -17.47 23.51 -21.03
N LYS A 111 -17.11 23.71 -19.75
CA LYS A 111 -15.80 23.40 -19.15
C LYS A 111 -15.90 22.21 -18.20
N ILE A 112 -17.03 22.03 -17.53
CA ILE A 112 -17.25 20.94 -16.57
C ILE A 112 -18.60 20.31 -16.83
N VAL A 113 -18.61 18.99 -17.03
CA VAL A 113 -19.82 18.19 -17.12
C VAL A 113 -19.74 17.04 -16.13
N LYS A 114 -20.72 16.99 -15.23
CA LYS A 114 -20.95 15.86 -14.34
C LYS A 114 -22.27 15.20 -14.69
N ALA A 115 -22.21 13.94 -15.11
CA ALA A 115 -23.37 13.17 -15.51
C ALA A 115 -23.34 11.75 -14.95
N GLY A 116 -22.62 11.53 -13.85
CA GLY A 116 -22.52 10.23 -13.21
C GLY A 116 -23.85 9.75 -12.63
N GLY A 117 -24.05 8.45 -12.54
CA GLY A 117 -25.23 7.81 -11.96
C GLY A 117 -26.51 7.99 -12.78
N ASN A 118 -26.39 8.31 -14.07
CA ASN A 118 -27.52 8.33 -14.99
C ASN A 118 -27.78 6.93 -15.55
N GLU A 119 -28.80 6.25 -15.01
CA GLU A 119 -29.17 4.90 -15.42
C GLU A 119 -30.53 4.94 -16.15
N PRO A 120 -30.62 4.80 -17.48
CA PRO A 120 -29.71 4.00 -18.32
C PRO A 120 -28.94 4.81 -19.39
N LEU A 121 -28.00 5.68 -19.02
CA LEU A 121 -27.24 6.48 -19.99
C LEU A 121 -26.50 5.56 -20.98
N THR A 122 -26.86 5.66 -22.26
CA THR A 122 -26.32 4.80 -23.33
C THR A 122 -25.52 5.56 -24.37
N TYR A 123 -25.72 6.87 -24.47
CA TYR A 123 -25.11 7.70 -25.50
C TYR A 123 -24.72 9.08 -24.96
N VAL A 124 -23.49 9.50 -25.29
CA VAL A 124 -22.92 10.79 -24.91
C VAL A 124 -22.34 11.44 -26.18
N LYS A 125 -22.77 12.67 -26.47
CA LYS A 125 -22.35 13.41 -27.66
C LYS A 125 -21.75 14.76 -27.27
N LEU A 126 -20.43 14.85 -27.47
CA LEU A 126 -19.59 15.97 -27.03
C LEU A 126 -18.82 16.66 -28.17
N ILE A 127 -19.15 16.39 -29.44
CA ILE A 127 -18.35 16.84 -30.60
C ILE A 127 -18.10 18.35 -30.64
N ASN A 128 -18.99 19.17 -30.08
CA ASN A 128 -18.90 20.63 -30.05
C ASN A 128 -18.52 21.19 -28.68
N ASN A 129 -17.93 20.39 -27.78
CA ASN A 129 -17.51 20.85 -26.46
C ASN A 129 -15.98 20.80 -26.30
N PRO A 130 -15.19 21.53 -27.13
CA PRO A 130 -13.73 21.45 -27.10
C PRO A 130 -13.09 22.12 -25.89
N LEU A 131 -13.84 22.96 -25.16
CA LEU A 131 -13.39 23.65 -23.94
C LEU A 131 -13.51 22.79 -22.67
N LEU A 132 -14.01 21.56 -22.79
CA LEU A 132 -14.24 20.69 -21.64
C LEU A 132 -12.91 20.32 -20.95
N GLU A 133 -12.83 20.62 -19.66
CA GLU A 133 -11.69 20.35 -18.78
C GLU A 133 -11.98 19.18 -17.83
N GLU A 134 -13.23 18.96 -17.44
CA GLU A 134 -13.65 17.84 -16.59
C GLU A 134 -14.91 17.16 -17.15
N LEU A 135 -14.84 15.84 -17.24
CA LEU A 135 -15.96 14.98 -17.59
C LEU A 135 -16.07 13.84 -16.57
N ASP A 136 -17.21 13.78 -15.90
CA ASP A 136 -17.55 12.72 -14.95
C ASP A 136 -18.76 11.94 -15.47
N LEU A 137 -18.54 10.65 -15.76
CA LEU A 137 -19.53 9.67 -16.20
C LEU A 137 -19.59 8.46 -15.27
N LEU A 138 -19.12 8.61 -14.02
CA LEU A 138 -19.11 7.59 -12.99
C LEU A 138 -20.47 6.87 -12.89
N LEU A 139 -20.48 5.53 -12.76
CA LEU A 139 -21.72 4.75 -12.60
C LEU A 139 -22.71 4.90 -13.78
N SER A 140 -22.20 5.01 -15.00
CA SER A 140 -22.99 4.94 -16.24
C SER A 140 -22.85 3.55 -16.86
N TYR A 141 -23.46 2.55 -16.20
CA TYR A 141 -23.22 1.13 -16.47
C TYR A 141 -23.65 0.68 -17.86
N ASN A 142 -24.56 1.42 -18.52
CA ASN A 142 -25.02 1.13 -19.87
C ASN A 142 -24.20 1.81 -20.98
N LEU A 143 -23.25 2.68 -20.64
CA LEU A 143 -22.43 3.38 -21.62
C LEU A 143 -21.28 2.47 -22.08
N SER A 144 -21.28 2.09 -23.35
CA SER A 144 -20.30 1.14 -23.91
C SER A 144 -19.27 1.75 -24.86
N SER A 145 -19.49 3.00 -25.28
CA SER A 145 -18.57 3.73 -26.14
C SER A 145 -18.66 5.22 -25.88
N ILE A 146 -17.57 5.92 -26.18
CA ILE A 146 -17.50 7.38 -26.13
C ILE A 146 -16.48 7.88 -27.16
N ASP A 147 -16.79 8.99 -27.81
CA ASP A 147 -15.85 9.73 -28.65
C ASP A 147 -15.38 10.98 -27.89
N LEU A 148 -14.09 10.99 -27.54
CA LEU A 148 -13.42 12.09 -26.84
C LEU A 148 -12.43 12.84 -27.75
N SER A 149 -12.49 12.61 -29.06
CA SER A 149 -11.54 13.17 -30.03
C SER A 149 -11.48 14.70 -30.01
N SER A 150 -12.60 15.36 -29.68
CA SER A 150 -12.71 16.83 -29.63
C SER A 150 -12.39 17.42 -28.25
N GLN A 151 -12.34 16.60 -27.19
CA GLN A 151 -12.09 17.02 -25.79
C GLN A 151 -10.58 17.18 -25.52
N VAL A 152 -9.89 18.00 -26.32
CA VAL A 152 -8.43 18.16 -26.26
C VAL A 152 -7.95 18.88 -24.99
N ASN A 153 -8.82 19.63 -24.31
CA ASN A 153 -8.51 20.37 -23.08
C ASN A 153 -8.79 19.60 -21.79
N LEU A 154 -9.24 18.34 -21.91
CA LEU A 154 -9.63 17.52 -20.76
C LEU A 154 -8.45 17.30 -19.82
N LYS A 155 -8.63 17.64 -18.54
CA LYS A 155 -7.68 17.47 -17.44
C LYS A 155 -8.11 16.35 -16.50
N LYS A 156 -9.41 16.14 -16.33
CA LYS A 156 -9.97 15.07 -15.50
C LYS A 156 -11.05 14.32 -16.25
N LEU A 157 -10.95 12.99 -16.20
CA LEU A 157 -11.90 12.08 -16.79
C LEU A 157 -12.23 10.97 -15.79
N ASP A 158 -13.51 10.81 -15.48
CA ASP A 158 -14.02 9.67 -14.72
C ASP A 158 -14.95 8.83 -15.61
N LEU A 159 -14.50 7.62 -15.91
CA LEU A 159 -15.24 6.59 -16.65
C LEU A 159 -15.51 5.36 -15.77
N SER A 160 -15.36 5.49 -14.45
CA SER A 160 -15.49 4.38 -13.52
C SER A 160 -16.89 3.80 -13.57
N TYR A 161 -17.01 2.48 -13.52
CA TYR A 161 -18.29 1.76 -13.59
C TYR A 161 -19.08 2.07 -14.88
N THR A 162 -18.36 2.19 -16.00
CA THR A 162 -18.94 2.18 -17.35
C THR A 162 -18.65 0.84 -18.03
N ASN A 163 -19.35 0.53 -19.12
CA ASN A 163 -19.09 -0.66 -19.93
C ASN A 163 -18.17 -0.35 -21.13
N ILE A 164 -17.36 0.71 -21.04
CA ILE A 164 -16.45 1.15 -22.11
C ILE A 164 -15.20 0.27 -22.10
N ALA A 165 -15.03 -0.52 -23.15
CA ALA A 165 -13.91 -1.45 -23.26
C ALA A 165 -12.59 -0.76 -23.67
N ASN A 166 -12.59 0.13 -24.67
CA ASN A 166 -11.34 0.69 -25.20
C ASN A 166 -11.58 2.13 -25.70
N PRO A 167 -11.58 3.14 -24.81
CA PRO A 167 -11.69 4.51 -25.26
C PRO A 167 -10.40 4.95 -25.97
N SER A 168 -10.54 5.64 -27.10
CA SER A 168 -9.38 6.31 -27.71
C SER A 168 -9.06 7.58 -26.94
N LEU A 169 -7.90 7.61 -26.28
CA LEU A 169 -7.42 8.76 -25.49
C LEU A 169 -6.23 9.49 -26.14
N ILE A 170 -5.98 9.26 -27.43
CA ILE A 170 -4.80 9.78 -28.13
C ILE A 170 -4.77 11.30 -28.25
N THR A 171 -5.94 11.96 -28.28
CA THR A 171 -6.07 13.41 -28.37
C THR A 171 -6.13 14.11 -27.00
N ASN A 172 -6.42 13.37 -25.92
CA ASN A 172 -6.63 13.92 -24.58
C ASN A 172 -5.29 14.08 -23.81
N ILE A 173 -4.27 14.62 -24.48
CA ILE A 173 -2.88 14.71 -23.98
C ILE A 173 -2.71 15.61 -22.74
N ASN A 174 -3.72 16.41 -22.41
CA ASN A 174 -3.75 17.30 -21.25
C ASN A 174 -4.31 16.62 -19.99
N LEU A 175 -4.75 15.36 -20.08
CA LEU A 175 -5.26 14.62 -18.92
C LEU A 175 -4.22 14.54 -17.82
N GLU A 176 -4.65 14.94 -16.62
CA GLU A 176 -3.88 14.86 -15.39
C GLU A 176 -4.44 13.78 -14.45
N THR A 177 -5.73 13.50 -14.52
CA THR A 177 -6.41 12.46 -13.72
C THR A 177 -7.30 11.60 -14.62
N LEU A 178 -7.10 10.29 -14.56
CA LEU A 178 -7.97 9.29 -15.18
C LEU A 178 -8.44 8.32 -14.10
N LEU A 179 -9.75 8.29 -13.89
CA LEU A 179 -10.43 7.33 -13.03
C LEU A 179 -11.22 6.39 -13.94
N PHE A 180 -10.97 5.09 -13.82
CA PHE A 180 -11.54 4.10 -14.71
C PHE A 180 -11.75 2.76 -14.01
N SER A 181 -12.31 2.80 -12.80
CA SER A 181 -12.59 1.58 -12.06
C SER A 181 -13.63 0.70 -12.77
N GLN A 182 -13.57 -0.62 -12.60
CA GLN A 182 -14.39 -1.58 -13.36
C GLN A 182 -14.10 -1.60 -14.88
N TYR A 183 -12.88 -1.26 -15.28
CA TYR A 183 -12.47 -1.33 -16.68
C TYR A 183 -12.46 -2.79 -17.17
N ILE A 184 -13.21 -3.06 -18.24
CA ILE A 184 -13.56 -4.42 -18.68
C ILE A 184 -12.59 -5.02 -19.71
N SER A 185 -11.53 -4.32 -20.10
CA SER A 185 -10.53 -4.85 -21.05
C SER A 185 -9.22 -5.18 -20.36
N SER A 186 -8.50 -6.14 -20.96
CA SER A 186 -7.25 -6.65 -20.40
C SER A 186 -6.03 -5.74 -20.61
N THR A 187 -6.15 -4.75 -21.48
CA THR A 187 -5.07 -3.78 -21.77
C THR A 187 -5.67 -2.40 -22.01
N ILE A 188 -4.95 -1.35 -21.61
CA ILE A 188 -5.29 0.05 -21.90
C ILE A 188 -4.07 0.75 -22.52
N ASN A 189 -4.31 1.62 -23.51
CA ASN A 189 -3.24 2.46 -24.07
C ASN A 189 -3.32 3.89 -23.52
N ILE A 190 -2.39 4.22 -22.62
CA ILE A 190 -2.25 5.54 -22.00
C ILE A 190 -0.94 6.25 -22.39
N SER A 191 -0.24 5.76 -23.41
CA SER A 191 1.08 6.26 -23.81
C SER A 191 1.08 7.73 -24.26
N SER A 192 -0.06 8.24 -24.76
CA SER A 192 -0.23 9.64 -25.13
C SER A 192 -0.38 10.59 -23.93
N LEU A 193 -0.74 10.07 -22.76
CA LEU A 193 -1.14 10.84 -21.57
C LEU A 193 0.07 11.30 -20.76
N LYS A 194 0.95 12.10 -21.36
CA LYS A 194 2.23 12.56 -20.78
C LYS A 194 2.06 13.51 -19.58
N ASN A 195 0.87 14.08 -19.40
CA ASN A 195 0.55 14.95 -18.26
C ASN A 195 -0.13 14.22 -17.10
N LEU A 196 -0.37 12.91 -17.23
CA LEU A 196 -1.08 12.12 -16.24
C LEU A 196 -0.32 12.12 -14.91
N LYS A 197 -1.02 12.49 -13.83
CA LYS A 197 -0.51 12.54 -12.45
C LYS A 197 -1.17 11.47 -11.58
N ASN A 198 -2.44 11.17 -11.82
CA ASN A 198 -3.18 10.17 -11.07
C ASN A 198 -3.87 9.20 -12.03
N LEU A 199 -3.66 7.91 -11.78
CA LEU A 199 -4.33 6.84 -12.49
C LEU A 199 -4.95 5.88 -11.47
N ASP A 200 -6.26 5.74 -11.53
CA ASP A 200 -7.01 4.72 -10.80
C ASP A 200 -7.77 3.86 -11.80
N ILE A 201 -7.43 2.57 -11.85
CA ILE A 201 -8.13 1.56 -12.64
C ILE A 201 -8.42 0.34 -11.73
N THR A 202 -8.94 0.61 -10.54
CA THR A 202 -9.31 -0.43 -9.55
C THR A 202 -10.43 -1.33 -10.08
N TYR A 203 -10.51 -2.59 -9.65
CA TYR A 203 -11.55 -3.55 -10.06
C TYR A 203 -11.58 -3.83 -11.57
N SER A 204 -10.43 -3.80 -12.25
CA SER A 204 -10.37 -3.98 -13.70
C SER A 204 -10.05 -5.42 -14.12
N GLU A 205 -10.19 -5.68 -15.41
CA GLU A 205 -9.76 -6.93 -16.05
C GLU A 205 -8.30 -6.83 -16.57
N LEU A 206 -7.55 -5.77 -16.21
CA LEU A 206 -6.20 -5.52 -16.70
C LEU A 206 -5.24 -6.65 -16.30
N THR A 207 -4.54 -7.21 -17.31
CA THR A 207 -3.47 -8.18 -17.09
C THR A 207 -2.07 -7.59 -17.32
N ALA A 208 -1.99 -6.48 -18.07
CA ALA A 208 -0.74 -5.75 -18.28
C ALA A 208 -0.97 -4.24 -18.32
N LEU A 209 0.01 -3.49 -17.80
CA LEU A 209 0.01 -2.03 -17.84
C LEU A 209 1.41 -1.50 -18.16
N ASP A 210 1.49 -0.56 -19.10
CA ASP A 210 2.71 0.18 -19.41
C ASP A 210 2.54 1.66 -19.04
N ILE A 211 3.31 2.11 -18.04
CA ILE A 211 3.35 3.51 -17.59
C ILE A 211 4.63 4.24 -18.01
N SER A 212 5.49 3.64 -18.85
CA SER A 212 6.81 4.19 -19.20
C SER A 212 6.78 5.57 -19.86
N ASN A 213 5.66 5.96 -20.47
CA ASN A 213 5.48 7.28 -21.08
C ASN A 213 4.80 8.30 -20.15
N ASN A 214 4.38 7.89 -18.95
CA ASN A 214 3.64 8.69 -17.98
C ASN A 214 4.57 9.17 -16.86
N ASN A 215 5.64 9.88 -17.21
CA ASN A 215 6.71 10.29 -16.28
C ASN A 215 6.29 11.31 -15.20
N LYS A 216 5.14 11.97 -15.37
CA LYS A 216 4.53 12.86 -14.36
C LYS A 216 3.59 12.13 -13.39
N LEU A 217 3.39 10.83 -13.55
CA LEU A 217 2.52 10.03 -12.69
C LEU A 217 3.06 10.06 -11.26
N ARG A 218 2.19 10.41 -10.31
CA ARG A 218 2.48 10.51 -8.87
C ARG A 218 1.81 9.40 -8.08
N SER A 219 0.60 9.03 -8.49
CA SER A 219 -0.19 7.98 -7.87
C SER A 219 -0.72 7.01 -8.92
N LEU A 220 -0.49 5.72 -8.68
CA LEU A 220 -1.01 4.61 -9.46
C LEU A 220 -1.78 3.66 -8.54
N ILE A 221 -3.04 3.39 -8.88
CA ILE A 221 -3.89 2.41 -8.19
C ILE A 221 -4.48 1.46 -9.23
N THR A 222 -4.17 0.18 -9.10
CA THR A 222 -4.71 -0.91 -9.94
C THR A 222 -5.24 -2.06 -9.08
N ASP A 223 -5.65 -1.76 -7.85
CA ASP A 223 -6.09 -2.77 -6.90
C ASP A 223 -7.24 -3.62 -7.48
N TRP A 224 -7.33 -4.89 -7.08
CA TRP A 224 -8.38 -5.81 -7.56
C TRP A 224 -8.38 -5.95 -9.09
N SER A 225 -7.21 -6.03 -9.70
CA SER A 225 -7.05 -6.30 -11.14
C SER A 225 -6.10 -7.48 -11.31
N PRO A 226 -6.34 -8.43 -12.23
CA PRO A 226 -5.52 -9.62 -12.43
C PRO A 226 -4.19 -9.28 -13.15
N LEU A 227 -3.50 -8.25 -12.65
CA LEU A 227 -2.30 -7.68 -13.24
C LEU A 227 -1.15 -8.66 -13.08
N GLN A 228 -0.61 -9.13 -14.21
CA GLN A 228 0.51 -10.06 -14.27
C GLN A 228 1.83 -9.36 -14.56
N ASN A 229 1.78 -8.19 -15.21
CA ASN A 229 2.95 -7.42 -15.56
C ASN A 229 2.68 -5.91 -15.51
N ILE A 230 3.66 -5.17 -15.01
CA ILE A 230 3.70 -3.71 -15.07
C ILE A 230 5.06 -3.25 -15.58
N LEU A 231 5.06 -2.42 -16.62
CA LEU A 231 6.26 -1.78 -17.14
C LEU A 231 6.42 -0.39 -16.57
N ILE A 232 7.46 -0.22 -15.75
CA ILE A 232 7.84 1.03 -15.09
C ILE A 232 9.22 1.44 -15.59
N SER A 233 9.34 2.61 -16.21
CA SER A 233 10.60 3.13 -16.73
C SER A 233 10.57 4.65 -16.82
N GLY A 234 11.44 5.34 -16.07
CA GLY A 234 11.51 6.80 -16.06
C GLY A 234 10.33 7.48 -15.35
N ASN A 235 9.68 6.79 -14.42
CA ASN A 235 8.57 7.28 -13.60
C ASN A 235 9.08 7.93 -12.31
N ASP A 236 10.01 8.89 -12.43
CA ASP A 236 10.68 9.54 -11.29
C ASP A 236 9.72 10.33 -10.38
N SER A 237 8.54 10.70 -10.88
CA SER A 237 7.52 11.42 -10.09
C SER A 237 6.65 10.50 -9.24
N LEU A 238 6.71 9.18 -9.43
CA LEU A 238 5.82 8.23 -8.78
C LEU A 238 6.16 8.14 -7.30
N ALA A 239 5.19 8.50 -6.45
CA ALA A 239 5.32 8.49 -5.00
C ALA A 239 4.49 7.37 -4.36
N ASP A 240 3.35 7.04 -4.95
CA ASP A 240 2.38 6.09 -4.43
C ASP A 240 2.04 5.04 -5.50
N ILE A 241 2.28 3.77 -5.17
CA ILE A 241 1.88 2.64 -6.01
C ILE A 241 1.09 1.63 -5.19
N SER A 242 -0.11 1.30 -5.68
CA SER A 242 -0.98 0.26 -5.13
C SER A 242 -1.38 -0.70 -6.24
N VAL A 243 -0.92 -1.94 -6.12
CA VAL A 243 -1.15 -3.06 -7.06
C VAL A 243 -1.68 -4.28 -6.29
N ASN A 244 -2.56 -4.05 -5.31
CA ASN A 244 -3.06 -5.12 -4.43
C ASN A 244 -4.03 -6.05 -5.17
N TYR A 245 -4.19 -7.28 -4.67
CA TYR A 245 -5.16 -8.24 -5.17
C TYR A 245 -4.98 -8.49 -6.68
N GLY A 246 -3.74 -8.80 -7.07
CA GLY A 246 -3.35 -9.05 -8.45
C GLY A 246 -2.71 -10.42 -8.64
N GLU A 247 -2.02 -10.60 -9.77
CA GLU A 247 -1.37 -11.86 -10.14
C GLU A 247 0.14 -11.67 -10.40
N LEU A 248 0.74 -10.59 -9.88
CA LEU A 248 2.13 -10.25 -10.14
C LEU A 248 3.04 -11.34 -9.56
N THR A 249 3.94 -11.85 -10.40
CA THR A 249 5.03 -12.76 -9.98
C THR A 249 6.34 -12.03 -9.70
N SER A 250 6.46 -10.81 -10.22
CA SER A 250 7.56 -9.89 -9.95
C SER A 250 7.06 -8.44 -10.00
N LEU A 251 7.69 -7.57 -9.23
CA LEU A 251 7.43 -6.13 -9.24
C LEU A 251 8.77 -5.39 -9.30
N ASN A 252 9.08 -4.81 -10.47
CA ASN A 252 10.31 -4.06 -10.68
C ASN A 252 10.07 -2.55 -10.55
N LEU A 253 10.55 -1.98 -9.45
CA LEU A 253 10.41 -0.55 -9.14
C LEU A 253 11.65 0.29 -9.50
N THR A 254 12.65 -0.28 -10.18
CA THR A 254 13.90 0.45 -10.54
C THR A 254 13.67 1.67 -11.43
N GLY A 255 12.57 1.67 -12.20
CA GLY A 255 12.14 2.81 -13.00
C GLY A 255 11.40 3.91 -12.23
N ALA A 256 11.23 3.77 -10.91
CA ALA A 256 10.51 4.72 -10.05
C ALA A 256 11.26 4.91 -8.71
N PRO A 257 12.45 5.54 -8.72
CA PRO A 257 13.34 5.59 -7.56
C PRO A 257 12.81 6.41 -6.36
N ASN A 258 11.86 7.32 -6.57
CA ASN A 258 11.34 8.23 -5.54
C ASN A 258 10.02 7.75 -4.89
N VAL A 259 9.66 6.47 -5.07
CA VAL A 259 8.45 5.89 -4.47
C VAL A 259 8.57 5.90 -2.95
N LYS A 260 7.51 6.36 -2.30
CA LYS A 260 7.39 6.47 -0.84
C LYS A 260 6.48 5.42 -0.24
N ASN A 261 5.45 5.02 -0.98
CA ASN A 261 4.42 4.10 -0.51
C ASN A 261 4.25 2.99 -1.54
N VAL A 262 4.55 1.75 -1.14
CA VAL A 262 4.34 0.55 -1.94
C VAL A 262 3.32 -0.33 -1.26
N LYS A 263 2.24 -0.66 -1.98
CA LYS A 263 1.28 -1.69 -1.59
C LYS A 263 1.18 -2.72 -2.71
N CYS A 264 1.53 -3.97 -2.41
CA CYS A 264 1.46 -5.09 -3.34
C CYS A 264 0.90 -6.35 -2.65
N VAL A 265 -0.12 -6.14 -1.81
CA VAL A 265 -0.81 -7.18 -1.03
C VAL A 265 -1.47 -8.20 -1.94
N LEU A 266 -1.51 -9.48 -1.55
CA LEU A 266 -2.23 -10.52 -2.29
C LEU A 266 -1.80 -10.59 -3.76
N ASN A 267 -0.53 -10.93 -3.97
CA ASN A 267 0.06 -11.24 -5.27
C ASN A 267 0.85 -12.57 -5.14
N ASN A 268 1.56 -12.96 -6.21
CA ASN A 268 2.37 -14.17 -6.26
C ASN A 268 3.87 -13.85 -6.24
N LEU A 269 4.28 -12.80 -5.51
CA LEU A 269 5.68 -12.34 -5.50
C LEU A 269 6.55 -13.32 -4.70
N SER A 270 7.53 -13.93 -5.37
CA SER A 270 8.56 -14.74 -4.70
C SER A 270 9.79 -13.92 -4.27
N THR A 271 9.98 -12.75 -4.89
CA THR A 271 11.04 -11.78 -4.55
C THR A 271 10.50 -10.37 -4.69
N LEU A 272 11.04 -9.45 -3.90
CA LEU A 272 10.74 -8.02 -3.99
C LEU A 272 12.03 -7.24 -3.74
N ASN A 273 12.52 -6.53 -4.76
CA ASN A 273 13.72 -5.72 -4.65
C ASN A 273 13.36 -4.25 -4.38
N VAL A 274 13.66 -3.78 -3.17
CA VAL A 274 13.43 -2.40 -2.74
C VAL A 274 14.73 -1.62 -2.48
N ALA A 275 15.90 -2.19 -2.81
CA ALA A 275 17.20 -1.61 -2.47
C ALA A 275 17.44 -0.22 -3.07
N GLY A 276 16.84 0.08 -4.23
CA GLY A 276 16.95 1.37 -4.90
C GLY A 276 15.99 2.46 -4.40
N LEU A 277 15.09 2.15 -3.45
CA LEU A 277 14.00 3.04 -3.03
C LEU A 277 14.37 3.80 -1.75
N GLN A 278 15.28 4.76 -1.84
CA GLN A 278 15.80 5.51 -0.69
C GLN A 278 14.74 6.37 0.02
N GLU A 279 13.71 6.78 -0.72
CA GLU A 279 12.58 7.58 -0.22
C GLU A 279 11.43 6.71 0.34
N LEU A 280 11.58 5.38 0.38
CA LEU A 280 10.53 4.47 0.82
C LEU A 280 10.21 4.69 2.31
N VAL A 281 8.94 4.98 2.60
CA VAL A 281 8.41 5.26 3.95
C VAL A 281 7.49 4.14 4.42
N ASN A 282 6.62 3.63 3.55
CA ASN A 282 5.67 2.58 3.89
C ASN A 282 5.74 1.45 2.87
N LEU A 283 5.96 0.24 3.36
CA LEU A 283 5.93 -0.98 2.57
C LEU A 283 4.86 -1.93 3.12
N ASN A 284 3.90 -2.29 2.28
CA ASN A 284 3.02 -3.41 2.53
C ASN A 284 3.13 -4.43 1.38
N CYS A 285 3.67 -5.61 1.70
CA CYS A 285 3.79 -6.78 0.84
C CYS A 285 3.16 -8.03 1.47
N ASP A 286 2.11 -7.85 2.26
CA ASP A 286 1.36 -8.95 2.89
C ASP A 286 0.85 -9.96 1.83
N GLU A 287 0.68 -11.21 2.26
CA GLU A 287 0.04 -12.27 1.44
C GLU A 287 0.74 -12.46 0.08
N ASN A 288 2.03 -12.80 0.13
CA ASN A 288 2.87 -13.14 -1.02
C ASN A 288 3.68 -14.41 -0.71
N GLU A 289 4.66 -14.74 -1.56
CA GLU A 289 5.52 -15.92 -1.42
C GLU A 289 6.99 -15.53 -1.11
N LEU A 290 7.20 -14.39 -0.43
CA LEU A 290 8.55 -13.88 -0.16
C LEU A 290 9.30 -14.79 0.81
N GLY A 291 10.50 -15.26 0.42
CA GLY A 291 11.38 -16.05 1.29
C GLY A 291 12.38 -15.23 2.11
N VAL A 292 12.74 -14.05 1.60
CA VAL A 292 13.65 -13.08 2.23
C VAL A 292 13.13 -11.69 1.89
N LEU A 293 13.19 -10.76 2.84
CA LEU A 293 12.93 -9.34 2.60
C LEU A 293 14.11 -8.53 3.17
N ASP A 294 14.81 -7.86 2.26
CA ASP A 294 15.95 -7.00 2.57
C ASP A 294 15.54 -5.54 2.42
N VAL A 295 15.54 -4.82 3.55
CA VAL A 295 15.23 -3.38 3.62
C VAL A 295 16.42 -2.56 4.15
N SER A 296 17.62 -3.12 4.07
CA SER A 296 18.87 -2.51 4.55
C SER A 296 19.20 -1.14 3.94
N ASN A 297 18.72 -0.87 2.72
CA ASN A 297 18.95 0.40 2.04
C ASN A 297 17.82 1.43 2.24
N ASN A 298 16.76 1.08 2.97
CA ASN A 298 15.55 1.91 3.12
C ASN A 298 15.56 2.62 4.49
N THR A 299 16.49 3.55 4.71
CA THR A 299 16.70 4.21 6.01
C THR A 299 15.55 5.13 6.46
N ASN A 300 14.70 5.56 5.52
CA ASN A 300 13.49 6.37 5.78
C ASN A 300 12.23 5.54 6.10
N LEU A 301 12.35 4.20 6.07
CA LEU A 301 11.22 3.29 6.23
C LEU A 301 10.64 3.41 7.65
N PHE A 302 9.35 3.71 7.72
CA PHE A 302 8.61 3.97 8.97
C PHE A 302 7.72 2.77 9.35
N TYR A 303 7.13 2.12 8.35
CA TYR A 303 6.20 1.01 8.52
C TYR A 303 6.48 -0.10 7.51
N ILE A 304 6.52 -1.34 8.01
CA ILE A 304 6.59 -2.56 7.20
C ILE A 304 5.45 -3.48 7.61
N SER A 305 4.74 -3.97 6.61
CA SER A 305 3.86 -5.14 6.71
C SER A 305 4.30 -6.17 5.68
N CYS A 306 4.64 -7.37 6.17
CA CYS A 306 4.99 -8.53 5.36
C CYS A 306 4.34 -9.80 5.94
N ASP A 307 3.13 -9.64 6.50
CA ASP A 307 2.35 -10.74 7.06
C ASP A 307 2.04 -11.79 5.99
N ASN A 308 1.83 -13.04 6.40
CA ASN A 308 1.41 -14.13 5.52
C ASN A 308 2.34 -14.33 4.31
N ASN A 309 3.63 -14.49 4.57
CA ASN A 309 4.63 -14.86 3.57
C ASN A 309 5.36 -16.14 4.02
N ILE A 310 6.44 -16.50 3.33
CA ILE A 310 7.31 -17.63 3.73
C ILE A 310 8.68 -17.15 4.20
N ILE A 311 8.76 -15.92 4.76
CA ILE A 311 10.00 -15.23 5.06
C ILE A 311 10.77 -15.99 6.15
N LYS A 312 12.02 -16.31 5.86
CA LYS A 312 12.98 -16.90 6.81
C LYS A 312 13.94 -15.87 7.37
N GLN A 313 14.10 -14.74 6.69
CA GLN A 313 15.05 -13.71 7.05
C GLN A 313 14.52 -12.32 6.68
N LEU A 314 14.46 -11.45 7.69
CA LEU A 314 14.30 -10.00 7.53
C LEU A 314 15.67 -9.36 7.76
N ILE A 315 16.11 -8.50 6.84
CA ILE A 315 17.42 -7.86 6.91
C ILE A 315 17.23 -6.36 7.09
N PHE A 316 17.81 -5.85 8.17
CA PHE A 316 17.81 -4.44 8.55
C PHE A 316 19.26 -3.94 8.65
N GLU A 317 19.49 -2.68 8.29
CA GLU A 317 20.77 -2.00 8.45
C GLU A 317 20.49 -0.50 8.63
N ASN A 318 20.74 0.03 9.84
CA ASN A 318 20.48 1.45 10.18
C ASN A 318 19.04 1.93 9.85
N ASN A 319 18.03 1.09 10.09
CA ASN A 319 16.62 1.44 9.89
C ASN A 319 16.08 2.25 11.09
N ASP A 320 16.74 3.37 11.40
CA ASP A 320 16.45 4.22 12.56
C ASP A 320 15.06 4.87 12.52
N SER A 321 14.46 4.99 11.34
CA SER A 321 13.12 5.56 11.18
C SER A 321 12.01 4.55 11.45
N LEU A 322 12.33 3.24 11.49
CA LEU A 322 11.33 2.19 11.57
C LEU A 322 10.64 2.20 12.94
N LYS A 323 9.32 2.33 12.91
CA LYS A 323 8.48 2.38 14.12
C LYS A 323 7.60 1.15 14.29
N ARG A 324 7.21 0.52 13.18
CA ARG A 324 6.20 -0.54 13.18
C ARG A 324 6.59 -1.66 12.22
N LEU A 325 6.59 -2.89 12.72
CA LEU A 325 6.87 -4.09 11.96
C LEU A 325 5.76 -5.11 12.18
N HIS A 326 5.09 -5.51 11.10
CA HIS A 326 4.16 -6.64 11.06
C HIS A 326 4.79 -7.73 10.18
N CYS A 327 5.05 -8.90 10.78
CA CYS A 327 5.67 -10.05 10.14
C CYS A 327 5.07 -11.38 10.63
N SER A 328 3.79 -11.36 10.97
CA SER A 328 3.03 -12.53 11.39
C SER A 328 2.87 -13.56 10.27
N ASN A 329 2.65 -14.83 10.63
CA ASN A 329 2.45 -15.93 9.69
C ASN A 329 3.60 -16.04 8.67
N ASN A 330 4.82 -16.20 9.18
CA ASN A 330 6.04 -16.38 8.40
C ASN A 330 6.85 -17.56 8.94
N ASN A 331 8.03 -17.80 8.37
CA ASN A 331 8.94 -18.87 8.77
C ASN A 331 10.17 -18.35 9.54
N LEU A 332 10.03 -17.25 10.28
CA LEU A 332 11.13 -16.65 11.04
C LEU A 332 11.51 -17.55 12.22
N THR A 333 12.80 -17.81 12.37
CA THR A 333 13.37 -18.55 13.52
C THR A 333 14.14 -17.65 14.47
N TYR A 334 14.55 -16.47 14.01
CA TYR A 334 15.18 -15.39 14.77
C TYR A 334 14.92 -14.07 14.05
N PHE A 335 15.22 -12.95 14.71
CA PHE A 335 15.29 -11.64 14.09
C PHE A 335 16.28 -10.78 14.88
N GLU A 336 17.16 -10.09 14.16
CA GLU A 336 18.14 -9.17 14.73
C GLU A 336 17.56 -7.76 14.67
N LEU A 337 17.23 -7.21 15.84
CA LEU A 337 16.55 -5.93 15.94
C LEU A 337 17.49 -4.77 16.28
N SER A 338 18.76 -5.00 16.60
CA SER A 338 19.73 -3.93 16.95
C SER A 338 19.82 -2.81 15.90
N ASN A 339 19.58 -3.13 14.63
CA ASN A 339 19.49 -2.19 13.51
C ASN A 339 18.14 -1.45 13.38
N THR A 340 17.27 -1.54 14.39
CA THR A 340 15.96 -0.87 14.47
C THR A 340 15.78 -0.17 15.84
N PRO A 341 16.70 0.73 16.25
CA PRO A 341 16.80 1.23 17.63
C PRO A 341 15.58 2.01 18.13
N ASN A 342 14.67 2.34 17.22
CA ASN A 342 13.55 3.24 17.40
C ASN A 342 12.20 2.55 17.30
N ILE A 343 12.17 1.23 17.11
CA ILE A 343 10.94 0.45 16.92
C ILE A 343 10.05 0.52 18.16
N ILE A 344 8.76 0.71 17.96
CA ILE A 344 7.78 0.86 19.06
C ILE A 344 6.70 -0.23 19.04
N HIS A 345 6.50 -0.92 17.92
CA HIS A 345 5.46 -1.90 17.74
C HIS A 345 5.95 -3.05 16.87
N ILE A 346 5.82 -4.28 17.38
CA ILE A 346 6.15 -5.51 16.66
C ILE A 346 4.99 -6.49 16.77
N GLU A 347 4.50 -6.95 15.62
CA GLU A 347 3.56 -8.05 15.50
C GLU A 347 4.20 -9.19 14.71
N CYS A 348 4.56 -10.29 15.41
CA CYS A 348 5.28 -11.44 14.86
C CYS A 348 4.62 -12.76 15.26
N ARG A 349 3.29 -12.83 15.14
CA ARG A 349 2.49 -14.00 15.52
C ARG A 349 2.76 -15.18 14.60
N ASN A 350 2.57 -16.40 15.09
CA ASN A 350 2.64 -17.63 14.29
C ASN A 350 3.90 -17.70 13.38
N ASN A 351 5.08 -17.64 14.01
CA ASN A 351 6.37 -17.89 13.38
C ASN A 351 7.01 -19.17 13.98
N LEU A 352 8.27 -19.43 13.65
CA LEU A 352 9.03 -20.63 14.05
C LEU A 352 10.09 -20.32 15.12
N PHE A 353 9.87 -19.30 15.95
CA PHE A 353 10.77 -18.97 17.05
C PHE A 353 10.82 -20.12 18.06
N THR A 354 12.02 -20.55 18.45
CA THR A 354 12.20 -21.51 19.57
C THR A 354 12.61 -20.80 20.85
N ASN A 355 13.58 -19.88 20.73
CA ASN A 355 13.97 -18.95 21.77
C ASN A 355 14.09 -17.57 21.13
N LEU A 356 13.73 -16.53 21.87
CA LEU A 356 13.83 -15.18 21.37
C LEU A 356 14.33 -14.23 22.46
N THR A 357 15.27 -13.36 22.11
CA THR A 357 15.72 -12.25 22.96
C THR A 357 15.35 -10.94 22.27
N VAL A 358 14.79 -9.99 23.02
CA VAL A 358 14.40 -8.67 22.54
C VAL A 358 15.03 -7.62 23.44
N GLU A 359 16.01 -6.90 22.88
CA GLU A 359 16.75 -5.85 23.60
C GLU A 359 16.35 -4.46 23.10
N HIS A 360 15.07 -4.11 23.23
CA HIS A 360 14.50 -2.85 22.70
C HIS A 360 13.80 -2.03 23.77
N SER A 361 14.49 -1.04 24.32
CA SER A 361 13.96 -0.14 25.34
C SER A 361 12.81 0.76 24.83
N THR A 362 12.71 0.98 23.51
CA THR A 362 11.64 1.78 22.88
C THR A 362 10.37 0.99 22.57
N LEU A 363 10.43 -0.35 22.56
CA LEU A 363 9.33 -1.22 22.18
C LEU A 363 8.18 -1.08 23.17
N LYS A 364 6.99 -0.69 22.71
CA LYS A 364 5.80 -0.49 23.56
C LYS A 364 4.80 -1.63 23.41
N ASP A 365 4.52 -2.04 22.19
CA ASP A 365 3.59 -3.12 21.93
C ASP A 365 4.30 -4.30 21.26
N PHE A 366 4.12 -5.49 21.83
CA PHE A 366 4.75 -6.69 21.35
C PHE A 366 3.76 -7.86 21.31
N PHE A 367 3.45 -8.32 20.10
CA PHE A 367 2.49 -9.37 19.83
C PHE A 367 3.20 -10.59 19.25
N ILE A 368 3.39 -11.62 20.09
CA ILE A 368 4.10 -12.87 19.73
C ILE A 368 3.21 -14.12 19.90
N CYS A 369 1.88 -13.91 19.93
CA CYS A 369 0.88 -14.97 20.03
C CYS A 369 1.10 -16.12 19.03
N GLN A 370 0.59 -17.31 19.35
CA GLN A 370 0.51 -18.46 18.43
C GLN A 370 1.87 -19.00 17.92
N ASN A 371 2.99 -18.62 18.52
CA ASN A 371 4.29 -19.22 18.21
C ASN A 371 4.41 -20.61 18.84
N SER A 372 4.09 -21.65 18.07
CA SER A 372 3.96 -23.03 18.57
C SER A 372 5.26 -23.65 19.08
N GLN A 373 6.42 -23.14 18.63
CA GLN A 373 7.75 -23.65 18.99
C GLN A 373 8.46 -22.84 20.08
N LEU A 374 7.92 -21.68 20.48
CA LEU A 374 8.58 -20.76 21.41
C LEU A 374 8.54 -21.34 22.83
N LYS A 375 9.71 -21.44 23.47
CA LYS A 375 9.88 -21.96 24.83
C LYS A 375 10.39 -20.91 25.80
N CYS A 376 11.32 -20.08 25.33
CA CYS A 376 11.92 -19.01 26.13
C CYS A 376 11.81 -17.68 25.39
N LEU A 377 11.29 -16.68 26.07
CA LEU A 377 11.27 -15.30 25.62
C LEU A 377 12.04 -14.45 26.62
N ASP A 378 13.06 -13.74 26.17
CA ASP A 378 13.80 -12.78 26.98
C ASP A 378 13.47 -11.35 26.56
N ILE A 379 12.81 -10.64 27.45
CA ILE A 379 12.43 -9.22 27.32
C ILE A 379 13.01 -8.40 28.47
N THR A 380 14.04 -8.90 29.16
CA THR A 380 14.65 -8.23 30.31
C THR A 380 15.16 -6.82 29.95
N ASN A 381 15.65 -6.64 28.72
CA ASN A 381 16.12 -5.36 28.19
C ASN A 381 15.06 -4.55 27.41
N ALA A 382 13.78 -4.98 27.43
CA ALA A 382 12.67 -4.32 26.75
C ALA A 382 11.69 -3.62 27.70
N GLN A 383 12.22 -2.79 28.61
CA GLN A 383 11.47 -2.09 29.67
C GLN A 383 10.44 -1.06 29.16
N GLY A 384 10.45 -0.76 27.86
CA GLY A 384 9.45 0.07 27.20
C GLY A 384 8.08 -0.58 27.05
N ILE A 385 7.98 -1.91 27.19
CA ILE A 385 6.76 -2.66 26.88
C ILE A 385 5.62 -2.21 27.80
N ARG A 386 4.47 -1.96 27.18
CA ARG A 386 3.18 -1.61 27.83
C ARG A 386 2.08 -2.57 27.40
N ASN A 387 2.23 -3.23 26.26
CA ASN A 387 1.28 -4.22 25.78
C ASN A 387 2.02 -5.47 25.30
N LEU A 388 1.98 -6.53 26.10
CA LEU A 388 2.58 -7.82 25.78
C LEU A 388 1.46 -8.83 25.50
N GLN A 389 1.36 -9.31 24.26
CA GLN A 389 0.36 -10.31 23.88
C GLN A 389 1.03 -11.67 23.65
N LEU A 390 0.69 -12.60 24.54
CA LEU A 390 1.10 -14.01 24.59
C LEU A 390 -0.13 -14.91 24.57
N ASN A 391 -1.19 -14.53 23.84
CA ASN A 391 -2.40 -15.35 23.76
C ASN A 391 -2.17 -16.59 22.87
N ASN A 392 -2.95 -17.65 23.10
CA ASN A 392 -2.99 -18.85 22.27
C ASN A 392 -1.62 -19.51 22.05
N MET A 393 -0.75 -19.52 23.07
CA MET A 393 0.52 -20.24 22.99
C MET A 393 0.27 -21.75 23.03
N SER A 394 0.88 -22.52 22.13
CA SER A 394 0.61 -23.96 22.03
C SER A 394 1.30 -24.80 23.10
N GLN A 395 2.28 -24.24 23.82
CA GLN A 395 3.05 -24.91 24.86
C GLN A 395 3.39 -23.94 26.00
N PRO A 396 3.81 -24.45 27.18
CA PRO A 396 4.33 -23.61 28.26
C PRO A 396 5.51 -22.75 27.80
N ILE A 397 5.55 -21.50 28.24
CA ILE A 397 6.63 -20.56 27.92
C ILE A 397 7.20 -19.95 29.19
N LYS A 398 8.53 -19.82 29.22
CA LYS A 398 9.28 -19.04 30.21
C LYS A 398 9.58 -17.66 29.64
N VAL A 399 9.25 -16.61 30.40
CA VAL A 399 9.47 -15.22 30.00
C VAL A 399 10.39 -14.55 31.02
N CYS A 400 11.61 -14.22 30.58
CA CYS A 400 12.55 -13.40 31.34
C CYS A 400 12.11 -11.94 31.28
N VAL A 401 11.94 -11.33 32.45
CA VAL A 401 11.48 -9.95 32.63
C VAL A 401 12.47 -9.18 33.51
N TRP A 402 12.31 -7.85 33.58
CA TRP A 402 13.18 -6.98 34.37
C TRP A 402 12.83 -6.89 35.85
N GLU A 403 11.62 -7.29 36.25
CA GLU A 403 11.22 -7.30 37.67
C GLU A 403 10.08 -8.29 37.93
N LEU A 404 9.96 -8.73 39.18
CA LEU A 404 8.88 -9.59 39.65
C LEU A 404 8.15 -8.98 40.86
N PRO A 405 6.83 -9.21 41.00
CA PRO A 405 5.98 -9.95 40.06
C PRO A 405 5.73 -9.17 38.77
N PHE A 406 5.39 -9.89 37.71
CA PHE A 406 5.11 -9.31 36.40
C PHE A 406 3.65 -9.56 35.98
N PRO A 407 2.90 -8.53 35.56
CA PRO A 407 3.28 -7.11 35.58
C PRO A 407 3.50 -6.58 37.02
N PRO A 408 4.32 -5.53 37.21
CA PRO A 408 4.58 -4.92 38.51
C PRO A 408 3.30 -4.41 39.15
N PHE A 409 3.18 -4.50 40.49
CA PHE A 409 1.96 -4.15 41.21
C PHE A 409 1.52 -2.67 41.02
N ASP A 410 2.47 -1.77 40.79
CA ASP A 410 2.25 -0.34 40.57
C ASP A 410 2.10 0.02 39.09
N SER A 411 2.27 -0.93 38.18
CA SER A 411 2.19 -0.71 36.75
C SER A 411 0.75 -0.87 36.24
N THR A 412 -0.07 0.17 36.39
CA THR A 412 -1.39 0.24 35.74
C THR A 412 -1.32 0.35 34.21
N TYR A 413 -0.12 0.31 33.64
CA TYR A 413 0.15 0.59 32.23
C TYR A 413 0.70 -0.62 31.45
N ILE A 414 0.97 -1.75 32.11
CA ILE A 414 1.40 -2.98 31.43
C ILE A 414 0.23 -3.95 31.34
N ILE A 415 -0.23 -4.19 30.12
CA ILE A 415 -1.25 -5.17 29.79
C ILE A 415 -0.56 -6.43 29.29
N VAL A 416 -0.86 -7.57 29.91
CA VAL A 416 -0.36 -8.88 29.50
C VAL A 416 -1.53 -9.76 29.08
N GLY A 417 -1.67 -10.01 27.79
CA GLY A 417 -2.61 -10.99 27.25
C GLY A 417 -2.02 -12.40 27.33
N LYS A 418 -2.71 -13.33 27.99
CA LYS A 418 -2.30 -14.75 28.11
C LYS A 418 -3.49 -15.71 28.02
N ILE A 419 -4.59 -15.26 27.41
CA ILE A 419 -5.79 -16.08 27.25
C ILE A 419 -5.44 -17.35 26.46
N GLU A 420 -6.03 -18.48 26.87
CA GLU A 420 -5.86 -19.79 26.21
C GLU A 420 -4.40 -20.26 26.08
N SER A 421 -3.51 -19.79 26.95
CA SER A 421 -2.10 -20.23 26.99
C SER A 421 -1.86 -21.14 28.19
N PRO A 422 -1.33 -22.36 27.98
CA PRO A 422 -1.42 -23.43 28.96
C PRO A 422 -0.57 -23.22 30.20
N ASN A 423 0.52 -22.43 30.15
CA ASN A 423 1.34 -21.98 31.31
C ASN A 423 2.37 -20.93 30.88
N VAL A 424 2.11 -19.64 31.11
CA VAL A 424 3.11 -18.55 30.95
C VAL A 424 3.76 -18.28 32.29
N THR A 425 5.06 -18.53 32.43
CA THR A 425 5.83 -18.27 33.66
C THR A 425 6.75 -17.07 33.49
N PHE A 426 6.76 -16.16 34.45
CA PHE A 426 7.65 -15.00 34.47
C PHE A 426 8.78 -15.23 35.46
N GLU A 427 10.01 -14.90 35.05
CA GLU A 427 11.21 -15.02 35.87
C GLU A 427 12.06 -13.76 35.74
N ASN A 428 12.70 -13.34 36.83
CA ASN A 428 13.68 -12.25 36.75
C ASN A 428 15.03 -12.85 36.36
N CYS A 429 15.51 -12.50 35.16
CA CYS A 429 16.76 -13.02 34.62
C CYS A 429 17.92 -12.02 34.73
N LEU A 430 17.74 -10.90 35.46
CA LEU A 430 18.80 -9.91 35.72
C LEU A 430 19.87 -10.38 36.71
N ASP A 431 19.57 -11.35 37.57
CA ASP A 431 20.37 -11.66 38.77
C ASP A 431 21.03 -13.05 38.78
N GLU A 432 20.97 -13.80 37.68
CA GLU A 432 21.74 -15.03 37.57
C GLU A 432 22.94 -14.81 36.66
N THR A 433 24.14 -14.93 37.22
CA THR A 433 25.32 -15.33 36.45
C THR A 433 24.92 -16.60 35.70
N TYR A 434 24.53 -16.45 34.44
CA TYR A 434 24.04 -17.56 33.64
C TYR A 434 25.06 -18.71 33.66
N GLU A 435 24.72 -19.83 34.30
CA GLU A 435 25.01 -21.12 33.69
C GLU A 435 23.99 -21.29 32.56
N VAL A 436 24.27 -20.67 31.40
CA VAL A 436 23.46 -20.81 30.18
C VAL A 436 23.39 -22.30 29.82
N SER A 437 22.19 -22.78 29.54
CA SER A 437 21.91 -24.17 29.15
C SER A 437 22.89 -24.67 28.07
N GLU A 438 23.60 -25.76 28.36
CA GLU A 438 24.58 -26.40 27.49
C GLU A 438 23.99 -27.13 26.26
N GLN A 439 22.79 -26.76 25.79
CA GLN A 439 22.08 -27.57 24.79
C GLN A 439 22.72 -27.57 23.39
N PHE A 440 23.63 -26.63 23.10
CA PHE A 440 24.21 -26.46 21.77
C PHE A 440 25.73 -26.68 21.69
N ILE A 441 26.43 -26.82 22.83
CA ILE A 441 27.89 -27.00 22.87
C ILE A 441 28.22 -28.25 23.68
N LYS A 442 28.78 -29.27 23.03
CA LYS A 442 29.29 -30.47 23.69
C LYS A 442 30.80 -30.46 23.68
N ILE A 443 31.42 -30.70 24.85
CA ILE A 443 32.87 -30.69 24.98
C ILE A 443 33.33 -32.00 25.61
N TYR A 444 34.13 -32.78 24.88
CA TYR A 444 34.57 -34.10 25.32
C TYR A 444 35.87 -34.56 24.62
N PRO A 445 36.62 -35.51 25.22
CA PRO A 445 36.49 -35.95 26.60
C PRO A 445 36.95 -34.85 27.56
N ASN A 446 36.34 -34.79 28.75
CA ASN A 446 36.82 -33.96 29.84
C ASN A 446 36.65 -34.80 31.13
N PRO A 447 37.72 -35.31 31.75
CA PRO A 447 39.14 -34.97 31.52
C PRO A 447 39.73 -35.47 30.19
N THR A 448 40.82 -34.85 29.72
CA THR A 448 41.53 -35.18 28.46
C THR A 448 43.05 -35.13 28.64
N SER A 449 43.81 -35.77 27.75
CA SER A 449 45.29 -35.81 27.78
C SER A 449 45.92 -35.53 26.40
N SER A 450 45.13 -35.26 25.36
CA SER A 450 45.68 -35.05 24.01
C SER A 450 44.83 -34.13 23.14
N VAL A 451 43.54 -34.45 22.94
CA VAL A 451 42.64 -33.67 22.11
C VAL A 451 41.33 -33.40 22.85
N LEU A 452 40.88 -32.15 22.84
CA LEU A 452 39.57 -31.73 23.30
C LEU A 452 38.68 -31.45 22.08
N GLN A 453 37.58 -32.20 21.95
CA GLN A 453 36.59 -31.97 20.89
C GLN A 453 35.48 -31.06 21.39
N ILE A 454 35.10 -30.11 20.54
CA ILE A 454 34.00 -29.17 20.78
C ILE A 454 33.03 -29.33 19.61
N GLU A 455 31.84 -29.88 19.88
CA GLU A 455 30.76 -29.95 18.91
C GLU A 455 29.78 -28.81 19.13
N LEU A 456 29.42 -28.13 18.03
CA LEU A 456 28.44 -27.06 18.01
C LEU A 456 27.20 -27.55 17.26
N GLN A 457 26.06 -27.60 17.94
CA GLN A 457 24.78 -28.04 17.39
C GLN A 457 23.88 -26.83 17.17
N ASN A 458 23.32 -26.68 15.97
CA ASN A 458 22.36 -25.62 15.61
C ASN A 458 22.88 -24.18 15.79
N VAL A 459 24.21 -23.99 15.74
CA VAL A 459 24.84 -22.66 15.71
C VAL A 459 24.98 -22.21 14.26
N ILE A 460 24.41 -21.06 13.88
CA ILE A 460 24.33 -20.58 12.48
C ILE A 460 25.32 -19.42 12.24
N GLU A 461 26.40 -19.36 13.02
CA GLU A 461 27.31 -18.21 13.00
C GLU A 461 28.45 -18.28 11.99
N ASN A 462 28.88 -17.08 11.58
CA ASN A 462 29.95 -16.90 10.61
C ASN A 462 31.33 -17.05 11.24
N GLU A 463 31.50 -16.69 12.52
CA GLU A 463 32.79 -16.71 13.22
C GLU A 463 32.64 -17.18 14.69
N ILE A 464 33.55 -18.04 15.13
CA ILE A 464 33.64 -18.54 16.51
C ILE A 464 35.00 -18.19 17.09
N ASP A 465 35.01 -17.42 18.18
CA ASP A 465 36.23 -17.06 18.89
C ASP A 465 36.43 -18.00 20.08
N LEU A 466 37.62 -18.56 20.20
CA LEU A 466 37.98 -19.52 21.23
C LEU A 466 39.22 -19.05 21.99
N ASP A 467 39.13 -19.04 23.31
CA ASP A 467 40.23 -18.68 24.21
C ASP A 467 40.35 -19.73 25.34
N LEU A 468 41.52 -20.31 25.55
CA LEU A 468 41.79 -21.27 26.64
C LEU A 468 42.75 -20.61 27.62
N TYR A 469 42.38 -20.57 28.90
CA TYR A 469 43.18 -20.00 29.98
C TYR A 469 43.72 -21.10 30.90
N ASN A 470 44.94 -20.94 31.42
CA ASN A 470 45.41 -21.75 32.54
C ASN A 470 44.81 -21.27 33.88
N SER A 471 45.07 -21.98 34.98
CA SER A 471 44.56 -21.63 36.32
C SER A 471 44.99 -20.26 36.86
N ASN A 472 46.03 -19.65 36.26
CA ASN A 472 46.51 -18.32 36.62
C ASN A 472 45.87 -17.21 35.77
N GLY A 473 44.89 -17.54 34.91
CA GLY A 473 44.19 -16.58 34.04
C GLY A 473 44.96 -16.18 32.79
N VAL A 474 46.08 -16.84 32.46
CA VAL A 474 46.86 -16.56 31.25
C VAL A 474 46.27 -17.33 30.08
N SER A 475 45.95 -16.62 28.99
CA SER A 475 45.53 -17.23 27.71
C SER A 475 46.68 -18.05 27.12
N VAL A 476 46.43 -19.34 26.94
CA VAL A 476 47.37 -20.33 26.38
C VAL A 476 46.99 -20.77 24.97
N ILE A 477 45.73 -20.58 24.55
CA ILE A 477 45.26 -20.75 23.16
C ILE A 477 44.30 -19.61 22.85
N LYS A 478 44.45 -18.96 21.71
CA LYS A 478 43.46 -18.05 21.14
C LYS A 478 43.29 -18.31 19.64
N LYS A 479 42.09 -18.68 19.20
CA LYS A 479 41.79 -19.06 17.81
C LYS A 479 40.44 -18.50 17.37
N LYS A 480 40.32 -18.24 16.07
CA LYS A 480 39.07 -17.83 15.41
C LYS A 480 38.76 -18.88 14.33
N TYR A 481 37.50 -19.26 14.16
CA TYR A 481 37.06 -20.27 13.20
C TYR A 481 35.88 -19.77 12.37
N ASP A 482 35.94 -19.97 11.05
CA ASP A 482 34.85 -19.64 10.12
C ASP A 482 33.91 -20.84 9.89
N ARG A 483 32.64 -20.54 9.53
CA ARG A 483 31.40 -21.35 9.34
C ARG A 483 31.44 -22.85 8.94
N ASN A 484 32.58 -23.44 8.55
CA ASN A 484 32.61 -24.80 8.01
C ASN A 484 32.74 -25.93 9.05
N PHE A 485 32.79 -25.61 10.35
CA PHE A 485 33.08 -26.60 11.38
C PHE A 485 31.97 -26.73 12.43
N ASN A 486 31.16 -27.79 12.30
CA ASN A 486 30.28 -28.26 13.39
C ASN A 486 31.09 -28.96 14.51
N ARG A 487 32.39 -29.18 14.30
CA ARG A 487 33.33 -29.83 15.22
C ARG A 487 34.69 -29.13 15.18
N ILE A 488 35.17 -28.70 16.34
CA ILE A 488 36.50 -28.12 16.52
C ILE A 488 37.33 -29.10 17.35
N ASN A 489 38.55 -29.40 16.87
CA ASN A 489 39.52 -30.21 17.62
C ASN A 489 40.63 -29.29 18.14
N LEU A 490 40.80 -29.25 19.46
CA LEU A 490 41.92 -28.57 20.11
C LEU A 490 42.96 -29.60 20.56
N VAL A 491 44.15 -29.55 19.95
CA VAL A 491 45.30 -30.36 20.38
C VAL A 491 45.97 -29.68 21.57
N ILE A 492 46.16 -30.43 22.66
CA ILE A 492 46.63 -29.98 23.97
C ILE A 492 47.60 -31.00 24.62
N GLU A 493 48.17 -31.92 23.84
CA GLU A 493 49.01 -33.02 24.32
C GLU A 493 50.25 -32.58 25.12
N ASP A 494 50.84 -31.43 24.76
CA ASP A 494 52.02 -30.88 25.43
C ASP A 494 51.70 -29.98 26.64
N PHE A 495 50.42 -29.88 27.03
CA PHE A 495 50.00 -28.96 28.09
C PHE A 495 50.25 -29.61 29.46
N PRO A 496 50.83 -28.88 30.44
CA PRO A 496 51.00 -29.41 31.78
C PRO A 496 49.67 -29.87 32.40
N GLN A 497 49.71 -30.97 33.14
CA GLN A 497 48.56 -31.46 33.91
C GLN A 497 48.01 -30.35 34.81
N GLY A 498 46.69 -30.14 34.78
CA GLY A 498 46.07 -29.08 35.56
C GLY A 498 44.66 -28.70 35.13
N VAL A 499 44.16 -27.64 35.76
CA VAL A 499 42.86 -27.06 35.46
C VAL A 499 43.02 -25.90 34.48
N TYR A 500 42.22 -25.94 33.42
CA TYR A 500 42.13 -24.91 32.40
C TYR A 500 40.68 -24.43 32.27
N PHE A 501 40.50 -23.24 31.71
CA PHE A 501 39.19 -22.63 31.47
C PHE A 501 39.07 -22.27 30.00
N LEU A 502 38.16 -22.94 29.30
CA LEU A 502 37.84 -22.69 27.92
C LEU A 502 36.72 -21.65 27.84
N LYS A 503 36.94 -20.61 27.05
CA LYS A 503 35.96 -19.59 26.70
C LYS A 503 35.68 -19.67 25.20
N ILE A 504 34.42 -19.77 24.83
CA ILE A 504 33.95 -19.80 23.44
C ILE A 504 33.04 -18.59 23.29
N PHE A 505 33.26 -17.73 22.31
CA PHE A 505 32.34 -16.65 21.98
C PHE A 505 31.61 -16.97 20.68
N ILE A 506 30.29 -16.89 20.76
CA ILE A 506 29.36 -17.07 19.65
C ILE A 506 28.33 -15.95 19.82
N ASN A 507 28.09 -15.12 18.82
CA ASN A 507 27.14 -13.98 18.93
C ASN A 507 27.44 -12.96 20.01
N GLY A 508 28.73 -12.67 20.25
CA GLY A 508 29.14 -11.82 21.37
C GLY A 508 28.91 -12.46 22.75
N ASN A 509 28.20 -13.59 22.83
CA ASN A 509 27.94 -14.33 24.06
C ASN A 509 29.13 -15.24 24.37
N GLY A 510 29.68 -15.09 25.59
CA GLY A 510 30.79 -15.91 26.07
C GLY A 510 30.32 -17.14 26.86
N TYR A 511 30.67 -18.33 26.39
CA TYR A 511 30.44 -19.62 27.03
C TYR A 511 31.72 -20.10 27.72
N PHE A 512 31.65 -20.55 28.98
CA PHE A 512 32.82 -20.93 29.78
C PHE A 512 32.78 -22.39 30.23
N ARG A 513 33.88 -23.14 30.11
CA ARG A 513 34.00 -24.53 30.56
C ARG A 513 35.33 -24.81 31.24
N LYS A 514 35.27 -25.48 32.40
CA LYS A 514 36.44 -26.00 33.09
C LYS A 514 36.92 -27.28 32.40
N ILE A 515 38.17 -27.32 31.97
CA ILE A 515 38.81 -28.48 31.33
C ILE A 515 39.87 -29.04 32.28
N LEU A 516 39.84 -30.36 32.51
CA LEU A 516 40.88 -31.05 33.26
C LEU A 516 41.83 -31.75 32.29
N ILE A 517 43.07 -31.25 32.21
CA ILE A 517 44.15 -31.89 31.45
C ILE A 517 44.88 -32.84 32.41
N LYS A 518 44.98 -34.12 32.02
CA LYS A 518 45.57 -35.21 32.82
C LYS A 518 46.99 -35.53 32.43
#